data_AF-A0A964R0B7-F1
#
_entry.id   AF-A0A964R0B7-F1
#
_cell.length_a   1.000
_cell.length_b   1.000
_cell.length_c   1.000
_cell.angle_alpha   90.00
_cell.angle_beta   90.00
_cell.angle_gamma   90.00
#
_symmetry.space_group_name_H-M   'P 1'
#
loop_
_entity.id
_entity.type
_entity.pdbx_description
1 polymer ?
#
loop_
_entity_poly.entity_id
_entity_poly.type
_entity_poly.pdbx_seq_one_letter_code
_entity_poly.pdbx_strand_id
1 'polypeptide(L)'
;MNEPASEPAKPPRSRRSKLRIAVIIIAVVVVSTWLWLRMTYPYGSHRVCAESVSSALTNFATLHDGWFPHGGASPEASLSLLGRDDTNAQRHLCGKQLPLSVTQTAWATDGHLGPESCGWNYVEGLRRGDDQTIAVVWDKVFGIDHFGQRRRGLAHEVIFLAGNNWAVSMEEWPKFAMEQREKIAKVIATRPTNSPPIRWSDEVTLGTNWFPAAK
;
A
#
# COMPACT_ATOMS: atom_id res chain seq x y z
N MET A 1 -11.26 -15.73 -75.55
CA MET A 1 -12.53 -16.13 -74.91
C MET A 1 -12.33 -15.95 -73.42
N ASN A 2 -12.98 -14.94 -72.83
CA ASN A 2 -12.91 -14.70 -71.39
C ASN A 2 -14.10 -15.41 -70.74
N GLU A 3 -13.79 -16.35 -69.86
CA GLU A 3 -14.76 -17.08 -69.06
C GLU A 3 -15.43 -16.10 -68.07
N PRO A 4 -16.77 -16.00 -68.03
CA PRO A 4 -17.44 -15.07 -67.14
C PRO A 4 -17.22 -15.52 -65.69
N ALA A 5 -16.55 -14.68 -64.91
CA ALA A 5 -16.29 -14.92 -63.51
C ALA A 5 -17.61 -15.13 -62.75
N SER A 6 -17.76 -16.30 -62.13
CA SER A 6 -18.94 -16.66 -61.35
C SER A 6 -19.13 -15.70 -60.17
N GLU A 7 -20.31 -15.07 -60.08
CA GLU A 7 -20.66 -14.18 -58.98
C GLU A 7 -20.70 -14.96 -57.65
N PRO A 8 -20.01 -14.51 -56.58
CA PRO A 8 -19.93 -15.26 -55.34
C PRO A 8 -21.29 -15.31 -54.62
N ALA A 9 -21.71 -16.52 -54.23
CA ALA A 9 -22.98 -16.76 -53.55
C ALA A 9 -23.09 -15.96 -52.24
N LYS A 10 -24.19 -15.20 -52.09
CA LYS A 10 -24.49 -14.46 -50.85
C LYS A 10 -24.65 -15.43 -49.67
N PRO A 11 -24.00 -15.19 -48.52
CA PRO A 11 -24.09 -16.09 -47.39
C PRO A 11 -25.52 -16.14 -46.82
N PRO A 12 -25.99 -17.32 -46.36
CA PRO A 12 -27.34 -17.50 -45.87
C PRO A 12 -27.64 -16.58 -44.67
N ARG A 13 -28.83 -15.97 -44.67
CA ARG A 13 -29.28 -14.97 -43.68
C ARG A 13 -29.14 -15.46 -42.22
N SER A 14 -29.26 -16.76 -41.99
CA SER A 14 -29.10 -17.43 -40.68
C SER A 14 -27.66 -17.44 -40.15
N ARG A 15 -26.65 -17.35 -41.01
CA ARG A 15 -25.24 -17.28 -40.59
C ARG A 15 -24.91 -15.90 -40.03
N ARG A 16 -25.51 -14.84 -40.59
CA ARG A 16 -25.32 -13.46 -40.14
C ARG A 16 -25.97 -13.20 -38.78
N SER A 17 -27.15 -13.77 -38.51
CA SER A 17 -27.82 -13.63 -37.21
C SER A 17 -27.07 -14.36 -36.10
N LYS A 18 -26.62 -15.60 -36.34
CA LYS A 18 -25.81 -16.36 -35.38
C LYS A 18 -24.49 -15.64 -35.04
N LEU A 19 -23.82 -15.07 -36.03
CA LEU A 19 -22.60 -14.28 -35.80
C LEU A 19 -22.87 -13.04 -34.93
N ARG A 20 -23.96 -12.31 -35.18
CA ARG A 20 -24.34 -11.14 -34.36
C ARG A 20 -24.60 -11.54 -32.91
N ILE A 21 -25.35 -12.62 -32.69
CA ILE A 21 -25.63 -13.14 -31.34
C ILE A 21 -24.32 -13.51 -30.63
N ALA A 22 -23.43 -14.23 -31.31
CA ALA A 22 -22.12 -14.60 -30.74
C ALA A 22 -21.28 -13.37 -30.36
N VAL A 23 -21.22 -12.35 -31.22
CA VAL A 23 -20.51 -11.10 -30.95
C VAL A 23 -21.10 -10.38 -29.73
N ILE A 24 -22.43 -10.31 -29.62
CA ILE A 24 -23.11 -9.70 -28.47
C ILE A 24 -22.76 -10.44 -27.18
N ILE A 25 -22.81 -11.77 -27.17
CA ILE A 25 -22.46 -12.58 -26.00
C ILE A 25 -21.01 -12.34 -25.57
N ILE A 26 -20.07 -12.34 -26.52
CA ILE A 26 -18.65 -12.06 -26.24
C ILE A 26 -18.50 -10.65 -25.64
N ALA A 27 -19.15 -9.64 -26.23
CA ALA A 27 -19.09 -8.27 -25.73
C ALA A 27 -19.63 -8.17 -24.29
N VAL A 28 -20.75 -8.84 -23.99
CA VAL A 28 -21.31 -8.90 -22.62
C VAL A 28 -20.32 -9.53 -21.65
N VAL A 29 -19.72 -10.68 -22.00
CA VAL A 29 -18.75 -11.36 -21.13
C VAL A 29 -17.52 -10.47 -20.87
N VAL A 30 -16.97 -9.83 -21.90
CA VAL A 30 -15.81 -8.94 -21.77
C VAL A 30 -16.15 -7.75 -20.85
N VAL A 31 -17.27 -7.08 -21.08
CA VAL A 31 -17.69 -5.92 -20.27
C VAL A 31 -17.99 -6.34 -18.83
N SER A 32 -18.72 -7.42 -18.60
CA SER A 32 -19.02 -7.93 -17.26
C SER A 32 -17.74 -8.33 -16.50
N THR A 33 -16.79 -8.97 -17.17
CA THR A 33 -15.50 -9.34 -16.58
C THR A 33 -14.69 -8.10 -16.23
N TRP A 34 -14.62 -7.12 -17.13
CA TRP A 34 -13.92 -5.86 -16.90
C TRP A 34 -14.53 -5.08 -15.72
N LEU A 35 -15.86 -4.98 -15.65
CA LEU A 35 -16.57 -4.33 -14.53
C LEU A 35 -16.30 -5.06 -13.21
N TRP A 36 -16.41 -6.39 -13.21
CA TRP A 36 -16.12 -7.19 -12.02
C TRP A 36 -14.68 -6.99 -11.53
N LEU A 37 -13.71 -7.01 -12.44
CA LEU A 37 -12.30 -6.74 -12.11
C LEU A 37 -12.11 -5.33 -11.56
N ARG A 38 -12.73 -4.31 -12.17
CA ARG A 38 -12.60 -2.92 -11.71
C ARG A 38 -13.24 -2.68 -10.35
N MET A 39 -14.37 -3.35 -10.07
CA MET A 39 -15.05 -3.27 -8.78
C MET A 39 -14.26 -4.02 -7.68
N THR A 40 -13.71 -5.18 -8.01
CA THR A 40 -12.96 -6.04 -7.09
C THR A 40 -11.56 -5.48 -6.82
N TYR A 41 -10.91 -4.88 -7.82
CA TYR A 41 -9.55 -4.35 -7.74
C TYR A 41 -9.51 -2.87 -8.16
N PRO A 42 -9.94 -1.94 -7.27
CA PRO A 42 -10.04 -0.52 -7.58
C PRO A 42 -8.70 0.14 -7.92
N TYR A 43 -7.58 -0.49 -7.58
CA TYR A 43 -6.23 -0.03 -7.92
C TYR A 43 -5.42 -1.06 -8.74
N GLY A 44 -6.11 -2.07 -9.30
CA GLY A 44 -5.46 -3.22 -9.93
C GLY A 44 -5.07 -4.30 -8.94
N SER A 45 -4.64 -5.46 -9.45
CA SER A 45 -4.13 -6.54 -8.62
C SER A 45 -2.69 -6.22 -8.22
N HIS A 46 -2.44 -6.23 -6.91
CA HIS A 46 -1.11 -6.07 -6.34
C HIS A 46 -0.62 -7.40 -5.76
N ARG A 47 0.68 -7.59 -5.62
CA ARG A 47 1.27 -8.76 -4.92
C ARG A 47 1.77 -8.43 -3.52
N VAL A 48 1.46 -7.22 -3.05
CA VAL A 48 1.96 -6.67 -1.80
C VAL A 48 0.98 -7.02 -0.69
N CYS A 49 1.49 -7.55 0.42
CA CYS A 49 0.77 -7.76 1.66
C CYS A 49 1.50 -7.05 2.81
N ALA A 50 0.76 -6.66 3.85
CA ALA A 50 1.35 -6.07 5.05
C ALA A 50 2.40 -6.97 5.72
N GLU A 51 2.26 -8.29 5.60
CA GLU A 51 3.25 -9.25 6.11
C GLU A 51 4.63 -9.06 5.48
N SER A 52 4.70 -8.77 4.17
CA SER A 52 5.98 -8.52 3.50
C SER A 52 6.67 -7.25 3.99
N VAL A 53 5.91 -6.19 4.25
CA VAL A 53 6.42 -4.94 4.85
C VAL A 53 6.86 -5.17 6.30
N SER A 54 6.06 -5.90 7.08
CA SER A 54 6.38 -6.27 8.46
C SER A 54 7.67 -7.08 8.55
N SER A 55 7.85 -8.06 7.65
CA SER A 55 9.07 -8.85 7.55
C SER A 55 10.28 -7.98 7.20
N ALA A 56 10.15 -7.06 6.24
CA ALA A 56 11.23 -6.15 5.86
C ALA A 56 11.65 -5.23 7.02
N LEU A 57 10.67 -4.64 7.73
CA LEU A 57 10.90 -3.82 8.92
C LEU A 57 11.58 -4.60 10.05
N THR A 58 11.12 -5.82 10.30
CA THR A 58 11.69 -6.71 11.32
C THR A 58 13.11 -7.11 10.97
N ASN A 59 13.39 -7.41 9.70
CA ASN A 59 14.74 -7.72 9.23
C ASN A 59 15.66 -6.51 9.41
N PHE A 60 15.23 -5.32 8.97
CA PHE A 60 15.97 -4.07 9.15
C PHE A 60 16.27 -3.81 10.64
N ALA A 61 15.27 -3.85 11.52
CA ALA A 61 15.50 -3.65 12.94
C ALA A 61 16.48 -4.67 13.55
N THR A 62 16.54 -5.90 13.02
CA THR A 62 17.53 -6.90 13.46
C THR A 62 18.94 -6.52 13.06
N LEU A 63 19.12 -5.94 11.87
CA LEU A 63 20.43 -5.54 11.32
C LEU A 63 20.91 -4.19 11.85
N HIS A 64 20.01 -3.36 12.41
CA HIS A 64 20.29 -1.99 12.85
C HIS A 64 20.05 -1.80 14.36
N ASP A 65 20.55 -2.73 15.19
CA ASP A 65 20.55 -2.63 16.67
C ASP A 65 19.16 -2.40 17.32
N GLY A 66 18.13 -2.93 16.67
CA GLY A 66 16.73 -2.81 17.07
C GLY A 66 16.04 -1.58 16.50
N TRP A 67 16.71 -0.68 15.79
CA TRP A 67 16.10 0.53 15.24
C TRP A 67 15.34 0.25 13.95
N PHE A 68 14.10 0.74 13.88
CA PHE A 68 13.38 0.81 12.62
C PHE A 68 13.93 1.97 11.76
N PRO A 69 13.71 1.96 10.43
CA PRO A 69 14.23 3.00 9.54
C PRO A 69 13.94 4.44 10.04
N HIS A 70 14.95 5.30 10.08
CA HIS A 70 14.82 6.68 10.57
C HIS A 70 15.87 7.61 9.94
N GLY A 71 15.66 8.92 10.07
CA GLY A 71 16.66 9.95 9.71
C GLY A 71 16.60 10.45 8.26
N GLY A 72 15.60 10.04 7.48
CA GLY A 72 15.29 10.65 6.18
C GLY A 72 14.68 12.05 6.31
N ALA A 73 14.49 12.74 5.19
CA ALA A 73 13.84 14.06 5.18
C ALA A 73 12.37 13.99 5.65
N SER A 74 11.70 12.86 5.39
CA SER A 74 10.35 12.52 5.87
C SER A 74 10.31 11.06 6.37
N PRO A 75 9.23 10.64 7.06
CA PRO A 75 9.03 9.25 7.42
C PRO A 75 9.07 8.28 6.22
N GLU A 76 8.49 8.65 5.08
CA GLU A 76 8.59 7.85 3.85
C GLU A 76 10.01 7.76 3.30
N ALA A 77 10.79 8.86 3.38
CA ALA A 77 12.19 8.83 3.01
C ALA A 77 12.99 7.91 3.94
N SER A 78 12.65 7.89 5.23
CA SER A 78 13.21 6.92 6.19
C SER A 78 12.86 5.48 5.84
N LEU A 79 11.60 5.17 5.49
CA LEU A 79 11.23 3.83 4.99
C LEU A 79 12.03 3.39 3.78
N SER A 80 12.52 4.32 2.98
CA SER A 80 13.34 4.00 1.81
C SER A 80 14.68 3.34 2.18
N LEU A 81 15.13 3.49 3.42
CA LEU A 81 16.33 2.81 3.91
C LEU A 81 16.20 1.28 3.89
N LEU A 82 14.97 0.74 3.89
CA LEU A 82 14.73 -0.70 3.70
C LEU A 82 15.38 -1.24 2.42
N GLY A 83 15.49 -0.43 1.37
CA GLY A 83 16.11 -0.85 0.10
C GLY A 83 17.61 -1.12 0.19
N ARG A 84 18.27 -0.77 1.30
CA ARG A 84 19.68 -1.15 1.55
C ARG A 84 19.83 -2.63 1.87
N ASP A 85 18.84 -3.21 2.53
CA ASP A 85 18.87 -4.58 3.05
C ASP A 85 17.85 -5.52 2.36
N ASP A 86 16.92 -4.95 1.58
CA ASP A 86 15.91 -5.68 0.83
C ASP A 86 15.80 -5.17 -0.62
N THR A 87 16.26 -5.98 -1.57
CA THR A 87 16.19 -5.66 -3.01
C THR A 87 14.75 -5.54 -3.54
N ASN A 88 13.75 -6.03 -2.79
CA ASN A 88 12.34 -5.93 -3.12
C ASN A 88 11.62 -4.79 -2.39
N ALA A 89 12.30 -3.96 -1.60
CA ALA A 89 11.69 -2.90 -0.79
C ALA A 89 10.73 -2.00 -1.59
N GLN A 90 11.10 -1.61 -2.82
CA GLN A 90 10.23 -0.82 -3.72
C GLN A 90 8.88 -1.49 -3.99
N ARG A 91 8.87 -2.82 -4.14
CA ARG A 91 7.64 -3.58 -4.32
C ARG A 91 6.80 -3.56 -3.06
N HIS A 92 7.39 -3.66 -1.88
CA HIS A 92 6.66 -3.62 -0.62
C HIS A 92 6.09 -2.22 -0.32
N LEU A 93 6.85 -1.18 -0.68
CA LEU A 93 6.57 0.21 -0.30
C LEU A 93 5.59 0.94 -1.21
N CYS A 94 5.27 0.43 -2.41
CA CYS A 94 4.18 0.99 -3.21
C CYS A 94 2.79 0.77 -2.56
N GLY A 95 2.71 -0.11 -1.56
CA GLY A 95 1.46 -0.46 -0.89
C GLY A 95 0.45 -1.07 -1.85
N LYS A 96 -0.84 -0.94 -1.49
CA LYS A 96 -1.94 -1.58 -2.24
C LYS A 96 -2.60 -0.67 -3.28
N GLN A 97 -2.24 0.62 -3.30
CA GLN A 97 -2.93 1.66 -4.06
C GLN A 97 -2.09 2.21 -5.21
N LEU A 98 -0.77 2.30 -5.05
CA LEU A 98 0.10 2.92 -6.03
C LEU A 98 0.57 1.88 -7.05
N PRO A 99 0.61 2.23 -8.35
CA PRO A 99 1.35 1.43 -9.32
C PRO A 99 2.82 1.33 -8.92
N LEU A 100 3.41 0.13 -9.01
CA LEU A 100 4.83 -0.10 -8.70
C LEU A 100 5.76 0.89 -9.42
N SER A 101 5.43 1.25 -10.66
CA SER A 101 6.23 2.20 -11.45
C SER A 101 6.35 3.58 -10.79
N VAL A 102 5.37 4.03 -10.01
CA VAL A 102 5.44 5.33 -9.30
C VAL A 102 6.54 5.27 -8.24
N THR A 103 6.55 4.22 -7.43
CA THR A 103 7.56 3.98 -6.39
C THR A 103 8.94 3.75 -7.00
N GLN A 104 9.04 2.98 -8.09
CA GLN A 104 10.31 2.73 -8.78
C GLN A 104 10.90 4.02 -9.38
N THR A 105 10.08 4.83 -10.04
CA THR A 105 10.52 6.11 -10.63
C THR A 105 11.00 7.06 -9.55
N ALA A 106 10.22 7.28 -8.48
CA ALA A 106 10.63 8.16 -7.38
C ALA A 106 11.97 7.70 -6.76
N TRP A 107 12.12 6.39 -6.55
CA TRP A 107 13.35 5.83 -6.02
C TRP A 107 14.54 6.02 -6.96
N ALA A 108 14.34 5.85 -8.27
CA ALA A 108 15.40 6.04 -9.26
C ALA A 108 15.80 7.51 -9.43
N THR A 109 14.85 8.44 -9.27
CA THR A 109 15.08 9.88 -9.43
C THR A 109 15.68 10.51 -8.18
N ASP A 110 15.10 10.26 -7.01
CA ASP A 110 15.42 10.98 -5.77
C ASP A 110 16.25 10.12 -4.79
N GLY A 111 16.39 8.82 -5.06
CA GLY A 111 17.04 7.86 -4.15
C GLY A 111 16.21 7.54 -2.89
N HIS A 112 15.04 8.16 -2.74
CA HIS A 112 14.12 7.98 -1.63
C HIS A 112 12.67 8.18 -2.07
N LEU A 113 11.74 7.74 -1.23
CA LEU A 113 10.31 7.94 -1.38
C LEU A 113 9.86 9.23 -0.70
N GLY A 114 8.73 9.73 -1.17
CA GLY A 114 7.97 10.80 -0.55
C GLY A 114 6.52 10.37 -0.30
N PRO A 115 5.68 11.28 0.21
CA PRO A 115 4.29 10.98 0.55
C PRO A 115 3.47 10.41 -0.62
N GLU A 116 3.72 10.87 -1.85
CA GLU A 116 2.98 10.44 -3.05
C GLU A 116 3.54 9.17 -3.72
N SER A 117 4.74 8.73 -3.32
CA SER A 117 5.39 7.55 -3.91
C SER A 117 5.51 6.36 -2.96
N CYS A 118 5.01 6.49 -1.74
CA CYS A 118 4.88 5.43 -0.74
C CYS A 118 3.39 5.19 -0.42
N GLY A 119 2.93 3.95 -0.50
CA GLY A 119 1.54 3.56 -0.24
C GLY A 119 1.18 3.43 1.25
N TRP A 120 2.13 3.70 2.13
CA TRP A 120 2.04 3.46 3.57
C TRP A 120 2.23 4.76 4.34
N ASN A 121 1.48 4.88 5.44
CA ASN A 121 1.84 5.78 6.52
C ASN A 121 2.87 5.11 7.44
N TYR A 122 3.75 5.90 8.05
CA TYR A 122 4.86 5.38 8.85
C TYR A 122 5.13 6.26 10.07
N VAL A 123 5.50 5.61 11.17
CA VAL A 123 6.07 6.25 12.38
C VAL A 123 7.54 5.88 12.46
N GLU A 124 8.41 6.86 12.20
CA GLU A 124 9.85 6.64 12.22
C GLU A 124 10.45 6.82 13.60
N GLY A 125 11.70 6.37 13.72
CA GLY A 125 12.47 6.55 14.94
C GLY A 125 12.07 5.57 16.03
N LEU A 126 11.07 4.70 15.85
CA LEU A 126 10.73 3.64 16.81
C LEU A 126 11.85 2.60 16.91
N ARG A 127 11.89 1.88 18.04
CA ARG A 127 12.83 0.78 18.30
C ARG A 127 12.07 -0.48 18.70
N ARG A 128 12.62 -1.66 18.40
CA ARG A 128 12.09 -2.97 18.79
C ARG A 128 11.86 -3.12 20.30
N GLY A 129 12.54 -2.35 21.15
CA GLY A 129 12.32 -2.36 22.60
C GLY A 129 11.15 -1.49 23.09
N ASP A 130 10.54 -0.69 22.22
CA ASP A 130 9.39 0.16 22.58
C ASP A 130 8.12 -0.70 22.77
N ASP A 131 7.01 -0.09 23.19
CA ASP A 131 5.73 -0.80 23.37
C ASP A 131 5.30 -1.50 22.08
N GLN A 132 5.29 -2.84 22.11
CA GLN A 132 5.03 -3.69 20.93
C GLN A 132 3.64 -3.50 20.32
N THR A 133 2.72 -2.85 21.04
CA THR A 133 1.37 -2.54 20.58
C THR A 133 1.25 -1.18 19.88
N ILE A 134 2.38 -0.50 19.65
CA ILE A 134 2.45 0.71 18.82
C ILE A 134 2.37 0.32 17.35
N ALA A 135 1.52 1.02 16.61
CA ALA A 135 1.46 0.95 15.16
C ALA A 135 2.68 1.62 14.54
N VAL A 136 3.40 0.87 13.70
CA VAL A 136 4.56 1.37 12.99
C VAL A 136 4.23 1.77 11.56
N VAL A 137 3.30 1.04 10.91
CA VAL A 137 2.87 1.28 9.52
C VAL A 137 1.38 1.02 9.38
N TRP A 138 0.67 1.80 8.54
CA TRP A 138 -0.70 1.48 8.10
C TRP A 138 -0.97 1.95 6.68
N ASP A 139 -1.97 1.35 6.02
CA ASP A 139 -2.37 1.73 4.67
C ASP A 139 -2.82 3.20 4.61
N LYS A 140 -2.45 3.92 3.53
CA LYS A 140 -2.97 5.27 3.25
C LYS A 140 -4.42 5.26 2.78
N VAL A 141 -4.88 4.17 2.15
CA VAL A 141 -6.29 3.97 1.79
C VAL A 141 -6.92 2.88 2.64
N PHE A 142 -8.16 3.08 3.05
CA PHE A 142 -8.95 2.06 3.74
C PHE A 142 -9.72 1.17 2.75
N GLY A 143 -10.13 0.00 3.23
CA GLY A 143 -11.05 -0.89 2.51
C GLY A 143 -10.38 -1.71 1.40
N ILE A 144 -9.05 -1.84 1.43
CA ILE A 144 -8.29 -2.69 0.51
C ILE A 144 -7.62 -3.82 1.29
N ASP A 145 -7.93 -5.05 0.88
CA ASP A 145 -7.41 -6.29 1.42
C ASP A 145 -6.15 -6.75 0.67
N HIS A 146 -5.72 -7.97 1.00
CA HIS A 146 -4.67 -8.70 0.31
C HIS A 146 -4.84 -8.62 -1.22
N PHE A 147 -3.70 -8.42 -1.88
CA PHE A 147 -3.59 -8.35 -3.33
C PHE A 147 -4.36 -7.21 -4.03
N GLY A 148 -4.73 -6.16 -3.30
CA GLY A 148 -5.45 -5.02 -3.86
C GLY A 148 -6.95 -5.27 -4.03
N GLN A 149 -7.48 -6.37 -3.46
CA GLN A 149 -8.91 -6.66 -3.47
C GLN A 149 -9.65 -5.67 -2.58
N ARG A 150 -10.88 -5.31 -2.96
CA ARG A 150 -11.76 -4.56 -2.08
C ARG A 150 -12.15 -5.43 -0.88
N ARG A 151 -11.93 -4.92 0.33
CA ARG A 151 -12.36 -5.56 1.57
C ARG A 151 -13.87 -5.37 1.77
N ARG A 152 -14.53 -6.38 2.37
CA ARG A 152 -15.88 -6.21 2.92
C ARG A 152 -15.77 -5.43 4.22
N GLY A 153 -16.29 -4.20 4.22
CA GLY A 153 -16.10 -3.24 5.31
C GLY A 153 -14.94 -2.27 5.05
N LEU A 154 -14.98 -1.12 5.71
CA LEU A 154 -13.96 -0.08 5.60
C LEU A 154 -13.04 -0.19 6.81
N ALA A 155 -11.77 -0.49 6.55
CA ALA A 155 -10.75 -0.67 7.58
C ALA A 155 -9.36 -0.34 7.01
N HIS A 156 -8.45 0.12 7.86
CA HIS A 156 -7.03 0.18 7.58
C HIS A 156 -6.37 -1.13 7.99
N GLU A 157 -5.43 -1.66 7.20
CA GLU A 157 -4.49 -2.65 7.70
C GLU A 157 -3.36 -1.93 8.43
N VAL A 158 -3.09 -2.36 9.65
CA VAL A 158 -2.09 -1.77 10.55
C VAL A 158 -1.07 -2.83 10.91
N ILE A 159 0.21 -2.47 10.82
CA ILE A 159 1.35 -3.27 11.27
C ILE A 159 1.84 -2.68 12.60
N PHE A 160 1.98 -3.54 13.59
CA PHE A 160 2.49 -3.18 14.91
C PHE A 160 3.99 -3.45 15.04
N LEU A 161 4.65 -2.85 16.03
CA LEU A 161 6.07 -3.08 16.31
C LEU A 161 6.38 -4.57 16.61
N ALA A 162 5.44 -5.32 17.16
CA ALA A 162 5.56 -6.76 17.37
C ALA A 162 5.60 -7.58 16.06
N GLY A 163 5.36 -6.95 14.90
CA GLY A 163 5.36 -7.58 13.58
C GLY A 163 4.02 -8.21 13.17
N ASN A 164 3.04 -8.29 14.07
CA ASN A 164 1.68 -8.69 13.72
C ASN A 164 0.94 -7.56 12.96
N ASN A 165 -0.06 -7.94 12.15
CA ASN A 165 -0.89 -6.99 11.41
C ASN A 165 -2.38 -7.21 11.64
N TRP A 166 -3.13 -6.16 11.98
CA TRP A 166 -4.57 -6.25 12.23
C TRP A 166 -5.33 -5.23 11.36
N ALA A 167 -6.59 -5.55 11.04
CA ALA A 167 -7.50 -4.62 10.43
C ALA A 167 -8.20 -3.79 11.51
N VAL A 168 -8.11 -2.46 11.42
CA VAL A 168 -8.84 -1.53 12.31
C VAL A 168 -9.95 -0.89 11.50
N SER A 169 -11.20 -1.08 11.92
CA SER A 169 -12.35 -0.53 11.21
C SER A 169 -12.38 1.00 11.26
N MET A 170 -13.05 1.63 10.30
CA MET A 170 -13.24 3.10 10.31
C MET A 170 -14.02 3.60 11.53
N GLU A 171 -14.86 2.75 12.13
CA GLU A 171 -15.59 3.07 13.37
C GLU A 171 -14.65 3.09 14.59
N GLU A 172 -13.70 2.15 14.65
CA GLU A 172 -12.72 2.06 15.74
C GLU A 172 -11.53 3.01 15.56
N TRP A 173 -11.29 3.49 14.33
CA TRP A 173 -10.13 4.30 13.96
C TRP A 173 -9.89 5.52 14.87
N PRO A 174 -10.90 6.34 15.24
CA PRO A 174 -10.66 7.50 16.09
C PRO A 174 -10.16 7.12 17.50
N LYS A 175 -10.73 6.06 18.09
CA LYS A 175 -10.30 5.54 19.38
C LYS A 175 -8.89 4.97 19.28
N PHE A 176 -8.65 4.16 18.25
CA PHE A 176 -7.33 3.59 17.97
C PHE A 176 -6.26 4.68 17.84
N ALA A 177 -6.51 5.72 17.05
CA ALA A 177 -5.57 6.84 16.84
C ALA A 177 -5.26 7.59 18.15
N MET A 178 -6.26 7.78 19.02
CA MET A 178 -6.05 8.36 20.35
C MET A 178 -5.12 7.49 21.21
N GLU A 179 -5.36 6.18 21.27
CA GLU A 179 -4.51 5.25 22.03
C GLU A 179 -3.07 5.22 21.49
N GLN A 180 -2.89 5.26 20.16
CA GLN A 180 -1.56 5.31 19.55
C GLN A 180 -0.80 6.59 19.90
N ARG A 181 -1.48 7.75 19.90
CA ARG A 181 -0.87 9.02 20.34
C ARG A 181 -0.38 8.96 21.78
N GLU A 182 -1.18 8.40 22.69
CA GLU A 182 -0.80 8.25 24.10
C GLU A 182 0.42 7.34 24.27
N LYS A 183 0.47 6.21 23.54
CA LYS A 183 1.61 5.28 23.58
C LYS A 183 2.87 5.93 23.03
N ILE A 184 2.78 6.62 21.89
CA ILE A 184 3.92 7.34 21.29
C ILE A 184 4.42 8.44 22.24
N ALA A 185 3.52 9.22 22.85
CA ALA A 185 3.89 10.25 23.82
C ALA A 185 4.63 9.67 25.04
N LYS A 186 4.22 8.50 25.54
CA LYS A 186 4.92 7.79 26.61
C LYS A 186 6.34 7.40 26.19
N VAL A 187 6.52 6.82 25.01
CA VAL A 187 7.84 6.46 24.48
C VAL A 187 8.75 7.69 24.41
N ILE A 188 8.23 8.80 23.88
CA ILE A 188 8.96 10.07 23.76
C ILE A 188 9.38 10.59 25.14
N ALA A 189 8.48 10.58 26.13
CA ALA A 189 8.76 11.05 27.48
C ALA A 189 9.85 10.24 28.19
N THR A 190 10.00 8.95 27.86
CA THR A 190 10.98 8.05 28.49
C THR A 190 12.29 7.93 27.72
N ARG A 191 12.42 8.57 26.56
CA ARG A 191 13.59 8.37 25.68
C ARG A 191 14.83 9.12 26.15
N PRO A 192 16.03 8.51 26.01
CA PRO A 192 17.29 9.24 26.14
C PRO A 192 17.38 10.38 25.12
N THR A 193 17.97 11.51 25.52
CA THR A 193 18.11 12.74 24.71
C THR A 193 18.79 12.52 23.36
N ASN A 194 19.68 11.52 23.25
CA ASN A 194 20.41 11.22 22.02
C ASN A 194 19.70 10.24 21.09
N SER A 195 18.45 9.87 21.39
CA SER A 195 17.66 8.96 20.54
C SER A 195 17.17 9.69 19.28
N PRO A 196 17.05 9.00 18.13
CA PRO A 196 16.36 9.54 16.96
C PRO A 196 14.98 10.10 17.33
N PRO A 197 14.60 11.27 16.77
CA PRO A 197 13.27 11.83 17.00
C PRO A 197 12.20 10.91 16.40
N ILE A 198 11.05 10.82 17.07
CA ILE A 198 9.87 10.16 16.51
C ILE A 198 9.10 11.17 15.67
N ARG A 199 8.81 10.79 14.43
CA ARG A 199 7.96 11.55 13.49
C ARG A 199 7.03 10.59 12.77
N TRP A 200 5.90 11.07 12.26
CA TRP A 200 4.95 10.26 11.50
C TRP A 200 4.38 11.02 10.30
N SER A 201 3.96 10.28 9.28
CA SER A 201 3.47 10.86 8.03
C SER A 201 2.02 11.34 8.09
N ASP A 202 1.20 10.68 8.91
CA ASP A 202 -0.25 10.93 8.98
C ASP A 202 -0.59 11.88 10.13
N GLU A 203 -0.34 13.17 9.90
CA GLU A 203 -0.66 14.19 10.89
C GLU A 203 -2.17 14.38 11.09
N VAL A 204 -2.98 13.93 10.13
CA VAL A 204 -4.44 13.98 10.25
C VAL A 204 -4.93 13.01 11.31
N THR A 205 -4.42 11.77 11.29
CA THR A 205 -4.80 10.74 12.27
C THR A 205 -4.12 10.94 13.61
N LEU A 206 -2.79 11.16 13.62
CA LEU A 206 -2.00 11.20 14.85
C LEU A 206 -1.75 12.62 15.40
N GLY A 207 -2.32 13.65 14.78
CA GLY A 207 -2.02 15.04 15.11
C GLY A 207 -0.69 15.50 14.54
N THR A 208 -0.38 16.79 14.65
CA THR A 208 0.87 17.34 14.13
C THR A 208 2.09 16.71 14.80
N ASN A 209 3.20 16.60 14.09
CA ASN A 209 4.50 16.09 14.60
C ASN A 209 5.12 16.93 15.75
N TRP A 210 4.34 17.79 16.38
CA TRP A 210 4.80 18.79 17.32
C TRP A 210 4.89 18.21 18.73
N PHE A 211 6.06 17.69 19.09
CA PHE A 211 6.52 17.77 20.47
C PHE A 211 7.47 18.96 20.57
N PRO A 212 7.18 19.98 21.40
CA PRO A 212 8.13 21.05 21.62
C PRO A 212 9.44 20.41 22.08
N ALA A 213 10.55 20.76 21.44
CA ALA A 213 11.87 20.30 21.86
C ALA A 213 11.94 20.47 23.39
N ALA A 214 12.19 19.38 24.11
CA ALA A 214 12.43 19.46 25.54
C ALA A 214 13.55 20.48 25.75
N LYS A 215 13.23 21.58 26.42
CA LYS A 215 14.18 22.65 26.76
C LYS A 215 15.23 22.13 27.75
#